data_AF-A0A086J1H3-F1
#
_entry.id   AF-A0A086J1H3-F1
#
_cell.length_a   1.000
_cell.length_b   1.000
_cell.length_c   1.000
_cell.angle_alpha   90.00
_cell.angle_beta   90.00
_cell.angle_gamma   90.00
#
_symmetry.space_group_name_H-M   'P 1'
#
loop_
_entity.id
_entity.type
_entity.pdbx_description
1 polymer ?
#
loop_
_entity_poly.entity_id
_entity_poly.type
_entity_poly.pdbx_seq_one_letter_code
_entity_poly.pdbx_strand_id
1 'polypeptide(L)'
;MNFPEEQNVQHMNITTKRIFIEECKKFLMSSLLHIKETKWDKDLFSSRVRAWASVSGLMDTSNQKTDLCESFLFWEYITETLESISLYSPEEVEQAKENISILIHSIHDVPVTASALFYLTRIMKLDQEGSTSLSGQLHPLVSEMTRLYDDITQFA
;
A
#
# COMPACT_ATOMS: atom_id res chain seq x y z
N MET A 1 -17.59 -7.44 8.47
CA MET A 1 -18.16 -6.74 7.30
C MET A 1 -17.75 -7.52 6.07
N ASN A 2 -18.70 -7.87 5.18
CA ASN A 2 -18.36 -8.50 3.90
C ASN A 2 -17.80 -7.44 2.95
N PHE A 3 -16.67 -7.73 2.32
CA PHE A 3 -16.12 -6.86 1.29
C PHE A 3 -17.02 -6.89 0.06
N PRO A 4 -17.35 -5.73 -0.52
CA PRO A 4 -17.97 -5.70 -1.83
C PRO A 4 -16.98 -6.29 -2.84
N GLU A 5 -17.42 -7.30 -3.60
CA GLU A 5 -16.65 -7.84 -4.73
C GLU A 5 -16.20 -6.70 -5.66
N GLU A 6 -15.05 -6.83 -6.33
CA GLU A 6 -14.51 -5.77 -7.21
C GLU A 6 -15.51 -5.27 -8.26
N GLN A 7 -16.38 -6.16 -8.76
CA GLN A 7 -17.48 -5.79 -9.67
C GLN A 7 -18.49 -4.83 -9.00
N ASN A 8 -18.81 -5.05 -7.73
CA ASN A 8 -19.69 -4.15 -6.98
C ASN A 8 -19.04 -2.78 -6.77
N VAL A 9 -17.73 -2.74 -6.56
CA VAL A 9 -16.96 -1.49 -6.36
C VAL A 9 -16.95 -0.63 -7.62
N GLN A 10 -16.83 -1.22 -8.82
CA GLN A 10 -16.88 -0.46 -10.08
C GLN A 10 -18.18 0.34 -10.23
N HIS A 11 -19.31 -0.28 -9.86
CA HIS A 11 -20.65 0.31 -9.96
C HIS A 11 -21.03 1.25 -8.82
N MET A 12 -20.18 1.42 -7.80
CA MET A 12 -20.43 2.39 -6.73
C MET A 12 -20.32 3.83 -7.23
N ASN A 13 -21.21 4.70 -6.74
CA ASN A 13 -21.08 6.13 -6.94
C ASN A 13 -19.86 6.69 -6.19
N ILE A 14 -19.40 7.88 -6.59
CA ILE A 14 -18.20 8.54 -6.05
C ILE A 14 -18.28 8.71 -4.52
N THR A 15 -19.44 9.10 -3.98
CA THR A 15 -19.63 9.28 -2.54
C THR A 15 -19.42 7.98 -1.77
N THR A 16 -19.98 6.88 -2.25
CA THR A 16 -19.82 5.55 -1.64
C THR A 16 -18.36 5.08 -1.72
N LYS A 17 -17.69 5.30 -2.86
CA LYS A 17 -16.25 5.00 -3.02
C LYS A 17 -15.40 5.77 -2.00
N ARG A 18 -15.66 7.06 -1.80
CA ARG A 18 -14.96 7.88 -0.80
C ARG A 18 -15.18 7.37 0.63
N ILE A 19 -16.43 7.11 1.03
CA ILE A 19 -16.73 6.57 2.36
C ILE A 19 -15.97 5.25 2.58
N PHE A 20 -15.97 4.39 1.57
CA PHE A 20 -15.28 3.11 1.64
C PHE A 20 -13.75 3.26 1.77
N ILE A 21 -13.14 4.18 1.01
CA ILE A 21 -11.71 4.53 1.17
C ILE A 21 -11.42 5.01 2.59
N GLU A 22 -12.24 5.91 3.13
CA GLU A 22 -12.05 6.44 4.49
C GLU A 22 -12.15 5.36 5.56
N GLU A 23 -13.05 4.38 5.40
CA GLU A 23 -13.12 3.23 6.30
C GLU A 23 -11.87 2.34 6.20
N CYS A 24 -11.32 2.15 4.99
CA CYS A 24 -10.06 1.43 4.82
C CYS A 24 -8.88 2.18 5.46
N LYS A 25 -8.78 3.51 5.26
CA LYS A 25 -7.78 4.37 5.89
C LYS A 25 -7.82 4.26 7.41
N LYS A 26 -8.99 4.43 8.02
CA LYS A 26 -9.17 4.31 9.48
C LYS A 26 -8.73 2.95 10.00
N PHE A 27 -9.14 1.88 9.32
CA PHE A 27 -8.74 0.52 9.69
C PHE A 27 -7.21 0.38 9.66
N LEU A 28 -6.58 0.73 8.54
CA LEU A 28 -5.14 0.55 8.35
C LEU A 28 -4.34 1.42 9.34
N MET A 29 -4.72 2.69 9.53
CA MET A 29 -4.09 3.57 10.51
C MET A 29 -4.17 2.99 11.93
N SER A 30 -5.33 2.46 12.31
CA SER A 30 -5.51 1.79 13.60
C SER A 30 -4.66 0.52 13.70
N SER A 31 -4.62 -0.31 12.65
CA SER A 31 -3.79 -1.52 12.62
C SER A 31 -2.31 -1.17 12.82
N LEU A 32 -1.80 -0.16 12.12
CA LEU A 32 -0.40 0.27 12.24
C LEU A 32 -0.06 0.83 13.63
N LEU A 33 -0.96 1.59 14.24
CA LEU A 33 -0.76 2.10 15.60
C LEU A 33 -0.52 0.96 16.59
N HIS A 34 -1.17 -0.20 16.36
CA HIS A 34 -1.12 -1.38 17.20
C HIS A 34 -0.32 -2.54 16.57
N ILE A 35 0.61 -2.24 15.64
CA ILE A 35 1.37 -3.27 14.90
C ILE A 35 2.20 -4.19 15.80
N LYS A 36 2.57 -3.75 17.00
CA LYS A 36 3.33 -4.53 18.01
C LYS A 36 2.44 -5.26 19.02
N GLU A 37 1.14 -4.95 19.05
CA GLU A 37 0.25 -5.33 20.15
C GLU A 37 -0.80 -6.35 19.73
N THR A 38 -1.38 -6.19 18.54
CA THR A 38 -2.51 -6.99 18.08
C THR A 38 -2.11 -7.79 16.86
N LYS A 39 -2.23 -9.12 16.92
CA LYS A 39 -2.08 -9.97 15.75
C LYS A 39 -3.15 -9.63 14.71
N TRP A 40 -2.74 -9.29 13.51
CA TRP A 40 -3.67 -8.99 12.42
C TRP A 40 -4.22 -10.27 11.79
N ASP A 41 -5.47 -10.19 11.34
CA ASP A 41 -6.03 -11.15 10.40
C ASP A 41 -5.46 -10.84 9.00
N LYS A 42 -4.70 -11.79 8.46
CA LYS A 42 -4.01 -11.63 7.17
C LYS A 42 -5.00 -11.32 6.04
N ASP A 43 -6.10 -12.05 5.95
CA ASP A 43 -7.04 -11.94 4.83
C ASP A 43 -7.83 -10.63 4.93
N LEU A 44 -8.21 -10.24 6.15
CA LEU A 44 -8.87 -8.96 6.40
C LEU A 44 -7.94 -7.78 6.10
N PHE A 45 -6.68 -7.83 6.54
CA PHE A 45 -5.73 -6.74 6.29
C PHE A 45 -5.41 -6.63 4.79
N SER A 46 -5.09 -7.75 4.14
CA SER A 46 -4.77 -7.80 2.71
C SER A 46 -5.94 -7.30 1.86
N SER A 47 -7.17 -7.69 2.20
CA SER A 47 -8.36 -7.21 1.49
C SER A 47 -8.60 -5.71 1.68
N ARG A 48 -8.30 -5.12 2.86
CA ARG A 48 -8.38 -3.67 3.08
C ARG A 48 -7.36 -2.90 2.26
N VAL A 49 -6.11 -3.36 2.23
CA VAL A 49 -5.04 -2.76 1.43
C VAL A 49 -5.40 -2.80 -0.06
N ARG A 50 -5.77 -3.98 -0.58
CA ARG A 50 -6.15 -4.16 -1.98
C ARG A 50 -7.34 -3.30 -2.36
N ALA A 51 -8.36 -3.26 -1.52
CA ALA A 51 -9.57 -2.51 -1.84
C ALA A 51 -9.32 -1.00 -1.87
N TRP A 52 -8.48 -0.45 -0.98
CA TRP A 52 -8.09 0.96 -1.08
C TRP A 52 -7.38 1.22 -2.42
N ALA A 53 -6.33 0.45 -2.75
CA ALA A 53 -5.60 0.61 -4.00
C ALA A 53 -6.51 0.52 -5.25
N SER A 54 -7.38 -0.49 -5.31
CA SER A 54 -8.30 -0.69 -6.43
C SER A 54 -9.32 0.44 -6.55
N VAL A 55 -9.93 0.88 -5.44
CA VAL A 55 -10.92 1.98 -5.46
C VAL A 55 -10.25 3.30 -5.83
N SER A 56 -9.03 3.55 -5.35
CA SER A 56 -8.24 4.73 -5.71
C SER A 56 -8.04 4.82 -7.22
N GLY A 57 -7.62 3.74 -7.89
CA GLY A 57 -7.45 3.73 -9.35
C GLY A 57 -8.75 3.99 -10.12
N LEU A 58 -9.88 3.47 -9.63
CA LEU A 58 -11.21 3.73 -10.21
C LEU A 58 -11.67 5.18 -9.99
N MET A 59 -11.33 5.77 -8.84
CA MET A 59 -11.63 7.16 -8.53
C MET A 59 -10.83 8.11 -9.41
N ASP A 60 -9.54 7.83 -9.61
CA ASP A 60 -8.62 8.67 -10.39
C ASP A 60 -8.96 8.67 -11.90
N THR A 61 -9.42 7.54 -12.44
CA THR A 61 -9.86 7.44 -13.84
C THR A 61 -11.22 8.09 -14.11
N SER A 62 -12.06 8.23 -13.08
CA SER A 62 -13.40 8.82 -13.19
C SER A 62 -13.43 10.35 -13.10
N ASN A 63 -12.29 10.98 -12.81
CA ASN A 63 -12.27 12.35 -12.32
C ASN A 63 -11.78 13.39 -13.34
N GLN A 64 -12.69 14.27 -13.76
CA GLN A 64 -12.36 15.46 -14.53
C GLN A 64 -12.02 16.69 -13.65
N LYS A 65 -12.22 16.68 -12.31
CA LYS A 65 -12.05 17.87 -11.43
C LYS A 65 -11.93 17.59 -9.90
N THR A 66 -10.97 16.79 -9.41
CA THR A 66 -10.64 16.82 -7.96
C THR A 66 -9.16 17.02 -7.71
N ASP A 67 -8.85 17.85 -6.72
CA ASP A 67 -7.48 18.29 -6.38
C ASP A 67 -6.61 17.23 -5.68
N LEU A 68 -7.13 16.05 -5.34
CA LEU A 68 -6.36 14.97 -4.70
C LEU A 68 -6.55 13.64 -5.44
N CYS A 69 -5.43 13.08 -5.89
CA CYS A 69 -5.36 11.76 -6.52
C CYS A 69 -5.19 10.69 -5.43
N GLU A 70 -6.20 9.84 -5.26
CA GLU A 70 -6.25 8.87 -4.15
C GLU A 70 -5.18 7.78 -4.28
N SER A 71 -4.72 7.49 -5.50
CA SER A 71 -3.61 6.54 -5.69
C SER A 71 -2.28 7.09 -5.16
N PHE A 72 -2.03 8.40 -5.25
CA PHE A 72 -0.85 9.00 -4.60
C PHE A 72 -0.95 8.90 -3.09
N LEU A 73 -2.10 9.20 -2.51
CA LEU A 73 -2.30 9.09 -1.06
C LEU A 73 -2.10 7.66 -0.55
N PHE A 74 -2.54 6.66 -1.31
CA PHE A 74 -2.29 5.27 -0.99
C PHE A 74 -0.78 4.95 -0.96
N TRP A 75 -0.05 5.29 -2.02
CA TRP A 75 1.38 4.98 -2.10
C TRP A 75 2.23 5.81 -1.13
N GLU A 76 1.85 7.05 -0.84
CA GLU A 76 2.46 7.86 0.23
C GLU A 76 2.33 7.14 1.57
N TYR A 77 1.11 6.75 1.93
CA TYR A 77 0.83 6.08 3.19
C TYR A 77 1.61 4.78 3.34
N ILE A 78 1.66 3.94 2.30
CA ILE A 78 2.47 2.71 2.31
C ILE A 78 3.94 3.03 2.51
N THR A 79 4.48 4.02 1.78
CA THR A 79 5.90 4.37 1.85
C THR A 79 6.27 4.92 3.23
N GLU A 80 5.50 5.87 3.78
CA GLU A 80 5.71 6.41 5.13
C GLU A 80 5.64 5.33 6.21
N THR A 81 4.73 4.36 6.04
CA THR A 81 4.62 3.22 6.94
C THR A 81 5.88 2.36 6.93
N LEU A 82 6.39 2.03 5.73
CA LEU A 82 7.62 1.24 5.59
C LEU A 82 8.83 2.01 6.13
N GLU A 83 8.93 3.31 5.89
CA GLU A 83 9.97 4.16 6.48
C GLU A 83 9.91 4.16 8.00
N SER A 84 8.71 4.25 8.60
CA SER A 84 8.53 4.14 10.05
C SER A 84 9.00 2.79 10.59
N ILE A 85 8.65 1.68 9.92
CA ILE A 85 9.07 0.33 10.31
C ILE A 85 10.59 0.14 10.15
N SER A 86 11.22 0.77 9.16
CA SER A 86 12.69 0.67 8.97
C SER A 86 13.50 1.23 10.13
N LEU A 87 12.88 2.10 10.95
CA LEU A 87 13.49 2.70 12.13
C LEU A 87 13.28 1.87 13.41
N TYR A 88 12.56 0.75 13.34
CA TYR A 88 12.32 -0.10 14.50
C TYR A 88 13.62 -0.72 15.00
N SER A 89 13.76 -0.76 16.33
CA SER A 89 14.80 -1.54 16.99
C SER A 89 14.59 -3.04 16.77
N PRO A 90 15.63 -3.88 16.94
CA PRO A 90 15.49 -5.32 16.78
C PRO A 90 14.40 -5.96 17.66
N GLU A 91 14.16 -5.42 18.86
CA GLU A 91 13.10 -5.89 19.75
C GLU A 91 11.71 -5.57 19.19
N GLU A 92 11.51 -4.35 18.70
CA GLU A 92 10.24 -3.94 18.07
C GLU A 92 9.96 -4.72 16.79
N VAL A 93 11.00 -5.05 16.03
CA VAL A 93 10.89 -5.93 14.85
C VAL A 93 10.40 -7.31 15.25
N GLU A 94 10.97 -7.90 16.31
CA GLU A 94 10.55 -9.23 16.77
C GLU A 94 9.10 -9.20 17.30
N GLN A 95 8.71 -8.16 18.03
CA GLN A 95 7.33 -7.99 18.52
C GLN A 95 6.31 -7.83 17.38
N ALA A 96 6.67 -7.14 16.30
CA ALA A 96 5.78 -6.84 15.18
C ALA A 96 5.95 -7.78 13.97
N LYS A 97 6.84 -8.78 14.04
CA LYS A 97 7.32 -9.57 12.90
C LYS A 97 6.22 -10.15 12.02
N GLU A 98 5.21 -10.76 12.65
CA GLU A 98 4.09 -11.37 11.92
C GLU A 98 3.27 -10.31 11.17
N ASN A 99 2.98 -9.18 11.82
CA ASN A 99 2.21 -8.10 11.21
C ASN A 99 3.01 -7.37 10.11
N ILE A 100 4.31 -7.18 10.29
CA ILE A 100 5.21 -6.67 9.23
C ILE A 100 5.17 -7.62 8.03
N SER A 101 5.24 -8.93 8.24
CA SER A 101 5.13 -9.90 7.16
C SER A 101 3.78 -9.83 6.43
N ILE A 102 2.67 -9.66 7.17
CA ILE A 102 1.34 -9.45 6.59
C ILE A 102 1.31 -8.16 5.76
N LEU A 103 1.87 -7.05 6.26
CA LEU A 103 1.95 -5.79 5.52
C LEU A 103 2.69 -5.95 4.20
N ILE A 104 3.91 -6.50 4.24
CA ILE A 104 4.75 -6.68 3.05
C ILE A 104 4.06 -7.57 2.02
N HIS A 105 3.47 -8.69 2.47
CA HIS A 105 2.72 -9.57 1.59
C HIS A 105 1.52 -8.86 0.96
N SER A 106 0.79 -8.05 1.74
CA SER A 106 -0.37 -7.29 1.26
C SER A 106 0.02 -6.24 0.21
N ILE A 107 1.20 -5.61 0.36
CA ILE A 107 1.70 -4.62 -0.60
C ILE A 107 2.10 -5.30 -1.91
N HIS A 108 2.74 -6.47 -1.87
CA HIS A 108 3.10 -7.22 -3.08
C HIS A 108 1.90 -7.67 -3.91
N ASP A 109 0.74 -7.84 -3.27
CA ASP A 109 -0.51 -8.19 -3.93
C ASP A 109 -1.21 -7.00 -4.61
N VAL A 110 -0.69 -5.78 -4.43
CA VAL A 110 -1.25 -4.56 -5.03
C VAL A 110 -0.62 -4.32 -6.41
N PRO A 111 -1.42 -4.13 -7.47
CA PRO A 111 -0.91 -3.76 -8.77
C PRO A 111 -0.09 -2.45 -8.72
N VAL A 112 1.11 -2.48 -9.29
CA VAL A 112 1.94 -1.28 -9.43
C VAL A 112 1.36 -0.38 -10.53
N THR A 113 1.06 0.86 -10.18
CA THR A 113 0.53 1.88 -11.09
C THR A 113 1.55 3.00 -11.30
N ALA A 114 1.33 3.87 -12.30
CA ALA A 114 2.22 4.98 -12.57
C ALA A 114 2.42 5.91 -11.36
N SER A 115 1.41 6.10 -10.51
CA SER A 115 1.53 6.87 -9.27
C SER A 115 2.52 6.26 -8.28
N ALA A 116 2.68 4.94 -8.28
CA ALA A 116 3.64 4.25 -7.43
C ALA A 116 5.07 4.71 -7.76
N LEU A 117 5.39 4.98 -9.03
CA LEU A 117 6.75 5.29 -9.48
C LEU A 117 7.35 6.54 -8.84
N PHE A 118 6.52 7.47 -8.36
CA PHE A 118 6.97 8.63 -7.58
C PHE A 118 7.67 8.25 -6.26
N TYR A 119 7.42 7.02 -5.79
CA TYR A 119 7.94 6.47 -4.54
C TYR A 119 9.07 5.46 -4.76
N LEU A 120 9.40 5.13 -6.01
CA LEU A 120 10.37 4.09 -6.36
C LEU A 120 11.70 4.26 -5.63
N THR A 121 12.31 5.46 -5.68
CA THR A 121 13.61 5.71 -5.04
C THR A 121 13.57 5.52 -3.52
N ARG A 122 12.46 5.90 -2.86
CA ARG A 122 12.29 5.72 -1.41
C ARG A 122 12.17 4.23 -1.07
N ILE A 123 11.36 3.49 -1.84
CA ILE A 123 11.17 2.05 -1.67
C ILE A 123 12.47 1.27 -1.97
N MET A 124 13.22 1.64 -3.01
CA MET A 124 14.54 1.07 -3.31
C MET A 124 15.52 1.25 -2.16
N LYS A 125 15.54 2.43 -1.54
CA LYS A 125 16.42 2.70 -0.40
C LYS A 125 16.08 1.79 0.79
N LEU A 126 14.80 1.62 1.08
CA LEU A 126 14.34 0.70 2.13
C LEU A 126 14.73 -0.77 1.86
N ASP A 127 14.71 -1.20 0.60
CA ASP A 127 15.12 -2.56 0.21
C ASP A 127 16.65 -2.77 0.32
N GLN A 128 17.43 -1.75 -0.01
CA GLN A 128 18.90 -1.82 -0.11
C GLN A 128 19.64 -1.53 1.20
N GLU A 129 19.00 -0.87 2.17
CA GLU A 129 19.60 -0.61 3.47
C GLU A 129 19.66 -1.90 4.31
N GLY A 130 20.76 -2.64 4.17
CA GLY A 130 21.02 -3.94 4.81
C GLY A 130 21.00 -3.97 6.34
N SER A 131 20.80 -2.83 7.00
CA SER A 131 20.61 -2.72 8.46
C SER A 131 19.14 -2.68 8.88
N THR A 132 18.20 -2.56 7.94
CA THR A 132 16.77 -2.48 8.25
C THR A 132 16.13 -3.87 8.24
N SER A 133 15.04 -4.01 9.00
CA SER A 133 14.21 -5.22 8.96
C SER A 133 13.60 -5.48 7.59
N LEU A 134 13.56 -4.49 6.70
CA LEU A 134 12.92 -4.56 5.39
C LEU A 134 13.88 -4.96 4.26
N SER A 135 15.17 -5.05 4.52
CA SER A 135 16.15 -5.29 3.46
C SER A 135 15.89 -6.59 2.71
N GLY A 136 15.83 -6.50 1.38
CA GLY A 136 15.52 -7.60 0.46
C GLY A 136 14.06 -8.05 0.47
N GLN A 137 13.22 -7.56 1.40
CA GLN A 137 11.81 -7.93 1.46
C GLN A 137 10.96 -7.19 0.44
N LEU A 138 11.41 -6.03 -0.05
CA LEU A 138 10.70 -5.20 -1.02
C LEU A 138 11.19 -5.42 -2.45
N HIS A 139 12.19 -6.27 -2.65
CA HIS A 139 12.78 -6.56 -3.95
C HIS A 139 11.76 -6.90 -5.05
N PRO A 140 10.71 -7.72 -4.80
CA PRO A 140 9.68 -7.99 -5.79
C PRO A 140 8.93 -6.72 -6.23
N LEU A 141 8.58 -5.86 -5.28
CA LEU A 141 7.90 -4.59 -5.55
C LEU A 141 8.82 -3.63 -6.32
N VAL A 142 10.07 -3.49 -5.87
CA VAL A 142 11.08 -2.67 -6.56
C VAL A 142 11.25 -3.13 -8.01
N SER A 143 11.41 -4.43 -8.23
CA SER A 143 11.56 -4.99 -9.57
C SER A 143 10.37 -4.68 -10.47
N GLU A 144 9.14 -4.78 -9.95
CA GLU A 144 7.94 -4.49 -10.72
C GLU A 144 7.79 -2.99 -11.03
N MET A 145 8.12 -2.13 -10.08
CA MET A 145 8.15 -0.68 -10.28
C MET A 145 9.23 -0.26 -11.28
N THR A 146 10.44 -0.82 -11.21
CA THR A 146 11.50 -0.58 -12.20
C THR A 146 11.06 -1.05 -13.59
N ARG A 147 10.45 -2.23 -13.69
CA ARG A 147 9.92 -2.74 -14.95
C ARG A 147 8.89 -1.79 -15.56
N LEU A 148 7.94 -1.28 -14.77
CA LEU A 148 6.96 -0.32 -15.25
C LEU A 148 7.60 1.03 -15.65
N TYR A 149 8.62 1.49 -14.93
CA TYR A 149 9.36 2.70 -15.28
C TYR A 149 10.07 2.55 -16.63
N ASP A 150 10.75 1.42 -16.85
CA ASP A 150 11.41 1.10 -18.11
C ASP A 150 10.39 1.01 -19.25
N ASP A 151 9.26 0.33 -19.03
CA ASP A 151 8.17 0.25 -20.00
C ASP A 151 7.70 1.66 -20.42
N ILE A 152 7.47 2.58 -19.48
CA ILE A 152 7.00 3.94 -19.79
C ILE A 152 8.06 4.76 -20.53
N THR A 153 9.33 4.63 -20.14
CA THR A 153 10.42 5.46 -20.69
C THR A 153 10.97 4.96 -22.02
N GLN A 154 10.84 3.66 -22.35
CA GLN A 154 11.23 3.12 -23.65
C GLN A 154 10.31 3.58 -24.80
N PHE A 155 9.10 4.08 -24.49
CA PHE A 155 8.17 4.63 -25.47
C PHE A 155 8.13 6.17 -25.50
N ALA A 156 9.02 6.86 -24.77
CA ALA A 156 9.12 8.32 -24.70
C ALA A 156 10.26 8.86 -25.59
#